data_AF-A0A0C9TBR7-F1
#
_entry.id   AF-A0A0C9TBR7-F1
#
_cell.length_a   1.000
_cell.length_b   1.000
_cell.length_c   1.000
_cell.angle_alpha   90.00
_cell.angle_beta   90.00
_cell.angle_gamma   90.00
#
_symmetry.space_group_name_H-M   'P 1'
#
loop_
_entity.id
_entity.type
_entity.pdbx_description
1 polymer ?
#
loop_
_entity_poly.entity_id
_entity_poly.type
_entity_poly.pdbx_seq_one_letter_code
_entity_poly.pdbx_strand_id
1 'polypeptide(L)' 'MERLPKMFQDAVALTRGLGVQYIWIDSLCSIQQDKADWEQQSAVMADIYDGCYLNIVSTRTRNGHEGCFGAR' A
#
# COMPACT_ATOMS: atom_id res chain seq x y z
N MET A 1 -11.12 3.69 11.40
CA MET A 1 -10.76 3.45 9.97
C MET A 1 -11.00 4.67 9.08
N GLU A 2 -11.74 5.71 9.52
CA GLU A 2 -12.12 6.87 8.69
C GLU A 2 -10.99 7.88 8.37
N ARG A 3 -9.74 7.66 8.82
CA ARG A 3 -8.60 8.56 8.56
C ARG A 3 -7.65 8.05 7.46
N LEU A 4 -7.82 6.82 6.99
CA LEU A 4 -6.99 6.28 5.90
C LEU A 4 -7.67 6.52 4.55
N PRO A 5 -6.92 6.91 3.51
CA PRO A 5 -7.41 6.97 2.14
C PRO A 5 -8.16 5.70 1.72
N LYS A 6 -9.19 5.86 0.88
CA LYS A 6 -10.10 4.76 0.52
C LYS A 6 -9.36 3.57 -0.10
N MET A 7 -8.35 3.83 -0.92
CA MET A 7 -7.49 2.81 -1.52
C MET A 7 -6.83 1.91 -0.46
N PHE A 8 -6.38 2.46 0.67
CA PHE A 8 -5.76 1.64 1.73
C PHE A 8 -6.79 0.80 2.47
N GLN A 9 -8.01 1.31 2.64
CA GLN A 9 -9.11 0.52 3.22
C GLN A 9 -9.43 -0.67 2.32
N ASP A 10 -9.52 -0.44 1.00
CA ASP A 10 -9.79 -1.48 0.02
C ASP A 10 -8.64 -2.48 -0.07
N ALA A 11 -7.38 -2.04 -0.01
CA ALA A 11 -6.21 -2.91 0.01
C ALA A 11 -6.19 -3.81 1.27
N VAL A 12 -6.55 -3.26 2.44
CA VAL A 12 -6.69 -4.05 3.68
C VAL A 12 -7.82 -5.07 3.55
N ALA A 13 -8.96 -4.68 2.98
CA ALA A 13 -10.08 -5.59 2.74
C ALA A 13 -9.69 -6.74 1.80
N LEU A 14 -8.98 -6.43 0.71
CA LEU A 14 -8.47 -7.42 -0.25
C LEU A 14 -7.47 -8.37 0.42
N THR A 15 -6.51 -7.83 1.17
CA THR A 15 -5.49 -8.63 1.88
C THR A 15 -6.14 -9.61 2.86
N ARG A 16 -7.12 -9.15 3.64
CA ARG A 16 -7.89 -10.00 4.56
C ARG A 16 -8.73 -11.04 3.83
N GLY A 17 -9.35 -10.66 2.70
CA GLY A 17 -10.12 -11.58 1.85
C GLY A 17 -9.28 -12.71 1.24
N LEU A 18 -7.98 -12.46 1.05
CA LEU A 18 -7.00 -13.43 0.58
C LEU A 18 -6.38 -14.27 1.72
N GLY A 19 -6.77 -14.05 2.97
CA GLY A 19 -6.23 -14.75 4.14
C GLY A 19 -4.83 -14.30 4.56
N VAL A 20 -4.34 -13.19 4.01
CA VAL A 20 -3.04 -12.61 4.38
C VAL A 20 -3.25 -11.65 5.56
N GLN A 21 -2.39 -11.74 6.57
CA GLN A 21 -2.54 -10.94 7.80
C GLN A 21 -1.89 -9.56 7.69
N TYR A 22 -0.81 -9.45 6.92
CA TYR A 22 0.03 -8.26 6.87
C TYR A 22 0.06 -7.67 5.46
N ILE A 23 -0.06 -6.36 5.39
CA ILE A 23 0.16 -5.57 4.18
C ILE A 23 1.23 -4.53 4.49
N TRP A 24 2.18 -4.37 3.57
CA TRP A 24 3.15 -3.29 3.63
C TRP A 24 2.69 -2.15 2.71
N ILE A 25 2.73 -0.92 3.22
CA ILE A 25 2.33 0.30 2.48
C ILE A 25 3.41 1.36 2.76
N ASP A 26 4.18 1.70 1.72
CA ASP A 26 5.32 2.64 1.78
C ASP A 26 4.93 3.99 2.42
N SER A 27 3.82 4.55 1.96
CA SER A 27 3.33 5.87 2.40
C SER A 27 2.90 5.95 3.87
N LEU A 28 2.74 4.80 4.57
CA LEU A 28 2.46 4.75 6.01
C LEU A 28 3.73 4.52 6.85
N CYS A 29 4.82 4.06 6.25
CA CYS A 29 6.03 3.64 6.95
C CYS A 29 7.23 4.58 6.77
N SER A 30 7.18 5.52 5.83
CA SER A 30 8.25 6.51 5.62
C SER A 30 7.89 7.89 6.19
N ILE A 31 8.88 8.59 6.76
CA ILE A 31 8.73 10.00 7.16
C ILE A 31 8.65 10.86 5.89
N GLN A 32 7.44 11.33 5.57
CA GLN A 32 7.24 12.23 4.44
C GLN A 32 8.05 13.52 4.65
N GLN A 33 8.91 13.86 3.68
CA GLN A 33 9.88 14.97 3.64
C GLN A 33 11.29 14.72 4.17
N ASP A 34 11.63 13.51 4.62
CA ASP A 34 13.02 13.16 4.93
C ASP A 34 13.66 12.35 3.79
N LYS A 35 14.63 12.96 3.11
CA LYS A 35 15.35 12.32 2.00
C LYS A 35 16.25 11.18 2.47
N ALA A 36 16.83 11.28 3.66
CA ALA A 36 17.72 10.25 4.19
C ALA A 36 16.90 9.00 4.59
N ASP A 37 15.72 9.21 5.18
CA ASP A 37 14.79 8.11 5.49
C ASP A 37 14.31 7.42 4.20
N TRP A 38 14.00 8.20 3.15
CA TRP A 38 13.63 7.64 1.85
C TRP A 38 14.77 6.85 1.19
N GLU A 39 16.01 7.32 1.23
CA GLU A 39 17.17 6.59 0.68
C GLU A 39 17.35 5.24 1.38
N GLN A 40 17.11 5.17 2.69
CA GLN A 40 17.22 3.93 3.44
C GLN A 40 16.04 2.97 3.19
N GLN A 41 14.80 3.48 3.12
CA GLN A 41 13.61 2.67 2.85
C GLN A 41 13.56 2.19 1.38
N SER A 42 14.04 3.01 0.44
CA SER A 42 14.07 2.66 -0.99
C SER A 42 15.11 1.58 -1.31
N ALA A 43 16.21 1.50 -0.55
CA ALA A 43 17.21 0.44 -0.70
C ALA A 43 16.64 -0.96 -0.42
N VAL A 44 15.73 -1.07 0.55
CA VAL A 44 15.08 -2.35 0.92
C VAL A 44 13.80 -2.62 0.14
N MET A 45 13.31 -1.65 -0.64
CA MET A 45 12.06 -1.80 -1.40
C MET A 45 12.13 -2.98 -2.36
N ALA A 46 13.26 -3.17 -3.04
CA ALA A 46 13.46 -4.30 -3.96
C ALA A 46 13.27 -5.65 -3.25
N ASP A 47 13.88 -5.82 -2.08
CA ASP A 47 13.78 -7.05 -1.28
C ASP A 47 12.34 -7.26 -0.75
N ILE A 48 11.65 -6.18 -0.40
CA ILE A 48 10.24 -6.24 0.04
C ILE A 48 9.34 -6.66 -1.13
N TYR A 49 9.54 -6.10 -2.32
CA TYR A 49 8.79 -6.46 -3.52
C TYR A 49 9.07 -7.88 -4.00
N ASP A 50 10.28 -8.40 -3.79
CA ASP A 50 10.66 -9.77 -4.12
C ASP A 50 10.12 -10.78 -3.09
N GLY A 51 10.16 -10.43 -1.80
CA GLY A 51 9.72 -11.29 -0.71
C GLY A 51 8.22 -11.26 -0.41
N CYS A 52 7.43 -10.44 -1.10
CA CYS A 52 6.00 -10.32 -0.82
C CYS A 52 5.19 -11.48 -1.44
N TYR A 53 4.11 -11.86 -0.76
CA TYR A 53 3.22 -12.90 -1.27
C TYR A 53 2.51 -12.47 -2.57
N LEU A 54 2.18 -11.19 -2.68
CA LEU A 54 1.61 -10.56 -3.86
C LEU A 54 1.77 -9.04 -3.79
N ASN A 55 1.69 -8.39 -4.95
CA ASN A 55 1.67 -6.94 -5.08
C ASN A 55 0.29 -6.45 -5.51
N ILE A 56 -0.29 -5.50 -4.77
CA ILE A 56 -1.59 -4.88 -5.08
C ILE A 56 -1.34 -3.55 -5.78
N VAL A 57 -1.76 -3.45 -7.03
CA VAL A 57 -1.69 -2.21 -7.82
C VAL A 57 -3.08 -1.81 -8.29
N SER A 58 -3.47 -0.55 -8.05
CA SER A 58 -4.71 0.01 -8.59
C SER A 58 -4.43 0.73 -9.89
N THR A 59 -4.98 0.23 -10.99
CA THR A 59 -4.91 0.89 -12.32
C THR A 59 -6.08 1.83 -12.59
N ARG A 60 -7.12 1.80 -11.73
CA ARG A 60 -8.38 2.52 -11.95
C ARG A 60 -8.43 3.89 -11.26
N THR A 61 -7.64 4.08 -10.21
CA THR A 61 -7.70 5.27 -9.34
C THR A 61 -6.54 6.21 -9.65
N ARG A 62 -6.81 7.52 -9.70
CA ARG A 62 -5.73 8.52 -9.91
C ARG A 62 -5.07 9.00 -8.61
N ASN A 63 -5.72 8.78 -7.48
CA ASN A 63 -5.25 9.17 -6.15
C ASN A 63 -5.71 8.14 -5.11
N GLY A 64 -5.11 8.17 -3.91
CA GLY A 64 -5.45 7.24 -2.82
C GLY A 64 -6.83 7.46 -2.20
N HIS A 65 -7.50 8.58 -2.48
CA HIS A 65 -8.83 8.90 -1.94
C HIS A 65 -9.95 8.19 -2.68
N GLU A 66 -9.70 7.74 -3.91
CA GLU A 66 -10.60 6.89 -4.67
C GLU A 66 -10.46 5.42 -4.25
N GLY A 67 -11.58 4.71 -4.19
CA GLY A 67 -11.58 3.26 -3.96
C GLY A 67 -11.21 2.49 -5.22
N CYS A 68 -10.55 1.34 -5.05
CA CYS A 68 -10.13 0.48 -6.16
C CYS A 68 -11.14 -0.62 -6.49
N PHE A 69 -12.16 -0.85 -5.65
CA PHE A 69 -13.30 -1.67 -6.03
C PHE A 69 -14.21 -0.92 -7.01
N GLY A 70 -14.38 -1.48 -8.21
CA GLY A 70 -15.32 -0.93 -9.19
C GLY A 70 -16.76 -0.99 -8.67
N ALA A 71 -17.58 0.01 -9.03
CA ALA A 71 -19.03 -0.12 -8.89
C ALA A 71 -19.49 -1.36 -9.68
N ARG A 72 -20.24 -2.23 -9.00
CA ARG A 72 -20.87 -3.41 -9.59
C ARG A 72 -21.99 -3.04 -10.55
#